data_AF-A0A8H6A342-F1
#
_entry.id   AF-A0A8H6A342-F1
#
_cell.length_a   1.000
_cell.length_b   1.000
_cell.length_c   1.000
_cell.angle_alpha   90.00
_cell.angle_beta   90.00
_cell.angle_gamma   90.00
#
_symmetry.space_group_name_H-M   'P 1'
#
loop_
_entity.id
_entity.type
_entity.pdbx_description
1 polymer ?
#
loop_
_entity_poly.entity_id
_entity_poly.type
_entity_poly.pdbx_seq_one_letter_code
_entity_poly.pdbx_strand_id
1 'polypeptide(L)'
;MSRTPVSTNGEDVAFIVTIIKQVEIELYIKQSSRCATGFSWGAGMSYAFACSQAKWFKAVSVLTGGVISGYEDGHDPIAYRETHGINEPVVPFDRGVALADKFVGINYYQPTNIDKPWSGRVQTR
;
A
#
# COMPACT_ATOMS: atom_id res chain seq x y z
N MET A 1 -3.14 10.18 -18.93
CA MET A 1 -4.29 9.53 -19.58
C MET A 1 -4.95 8.65 -18.53
N SER A 2 -6.23 8.96 -18.25
CA SER A 2 -7.22 8.37 -17.32
C SER A 2 -6.71 7.64 -16.06
N ARG A 3 -6.72 8.29 -14.89
CA ARG A 3 -6.63 7.59 -13.59
C ARG A 3 -7.91 7.80 -12.79
N THR A 4 -8.64 6.70 -12.56
CA THR A 4 -9.60 6.53 -11.46
C THR A 4 -10.11 5.08 -11.40
N PRO A 5 -10.45 4.47 -10.23
CA PRO A 5 -10.91 5.10 -8.96
C PRO A 5 -10.52 4.47 -7.57
N VAL A 6 -10.24 5.31 -6.56
CA VAL A 6 -10.49 4.98 -5.12
C VAL A 6 -11.91 5.41 -4.71
N SER A 7 -12.46 6.37 -5.45
CA SER A 7 -13.87 6.78 -5.46
C SER A 7 -14.16 7.46 -6.81
N THR A 8 -15.40 7.92 -7.04
CA THR A 8 -15.77 8.66 -8.27
C THR A 8 -14.74 9.75 -8.53
N ASN A 9 -14.09 9.75 -9.70
CA ASN A 9 -13.08 10.75 -10.09
C ASN A 9 -11.87 10.96 -9.12
N GLY A 10 -11.62 10.03 -8.18
CA GLY A 10 -10.40 10.03 -7.35
C GLY A 10 -10.50 10.96 -6.14
N GLU A 11 -11.73 11.27 -5.74
CA GLU A 11 -12.07 12.18 -4.65
C GLU A 11 -11.38 11.80 -3.33
N ASP A 12 -11.23 10.52 -3.04
CA ASP A 12 -10.67 10.05 -1.76
C ASP A 12 -9.17 10.36 -1.65
N VAL A 13 -8.44 10.22 -2.74
CA VAL A 13 -7.02 10.61 -2.79
C VAL A 13 -6.89 12.12 -2.61
N ALA A 14 -7.73 12.90 -3.31
CA ALA A 14 -7.74 14.35 -3.21
C ALA A 14 -8.11 14.82 -1.80
N PHE A 15 -9.09 14.17 -1.17
CA PHE A 15 -9.53 14.44 0.19
C PHE A 15 -8.40 14.21 1.20
N ILE A 16 -7.72 13.05 1.14
CA ILE A 16 -6.61 12.77 2.06
C ILE A 16 -5.43 13.73 1.83
N VAL A 17 -5.09 14.05 0.58
CA VAL A 17 -4.06 15.06 0.28
C VAL A 17 -4.44 16.43 0.87
N THR A 18 -5.73 16.78 0.86
CA THR A 18 -6.24 18.02 1.46
C THR A 18 -6.12 18.01 2.98
N ILE A 19 -6.48 16.91 3.64
CA ILE A 19 -6.28 16.73 5.08
C ILE A 19 -4.80 16.86 5.45
N ILE A 20 -3.90 16.20 4.72
CA ILE A 20 -2.45 16.28 4.96
C ILE A 20 -2.01 17.75 4.90
N LYS A 21 -2.38 18.47 3.84
CA LYS A 21 -2.01 19.90 3.71
C LYS A 21 -2.53 20.74 4.88
N GLN A 22 -3.78 20.53 5.29
CA GLN A 22 -4.37 21.30 6.40
C GLN A 22 -3.61 21.05 7.70
N VAL A 23 -3.37 19.78 8.04
CA VAL A 23 -2.63 19.38 9.26
C VAL A 23 -1.22 19.96 9.27
N GLU A 24 -0.54 20.01 8.13
CA GLU A 24 0.82 20.53 8.02
C GLU A 24 0.92 22.05 8.00
N ILE A 25 -0.16 22.74 7.67
CA ILE A 25 -0.26 24.19 7.85
C ILE A 25 -0.39 24.51 9.34
N GLU A 26 -1.16 23.72 10.07
CA GLU A 26 -1.45 23.94 11.49
C GLU A 26 -0.33 23.44 12.42
N LEU A 27 0.43 22.42 11.99
CA LEU A 27 1.42 21.74 12.80
C LEU A 27 2.79 21.70 12.12
N TYR A 28 3.87 21.75 12.90
CA TYR A 28 5.25 21.64 12.41
C TYR A 28 5.63 20.19 12.05
N ILE A 29 5.01 19.65 11.00
CA ILE A 29 5.27 18.29 10.51
C ILE A 29 6.43 18.30 9.53
N LYS A 30 7.40 17.42 9.76
CA LYS A 30 8.46 17.15 8.78
C LYS A 30 7.89 16.35 7.60
N GLN A 31 7.57 17.05 6.52
CA GLN A 31 6.95 16.49 5.31
C GLN A 31 7.72 15.29 4.73
N SER A 32 9.05 15.27 4.83
CA SER A 32 9.89 14.14 4.39
C SER A 32 9.81 12.89 5.28
N SER A 33 8.97 12.90 6.32
CA SER A 33 8.74 11.78 7.23
C SER A 33 7.28 11.31 7.23
N ARG A 34 6.49 11.67 6.21
CA ARG A 34 5.14 11.13 6.02
C ARG A 34 5.20 9.65 5.68
N CYS A 35 4.39 8.85 6.35
CA CYS A 35 4.17 7.45 6.00
C CYS A 35 2.67 7.21 5.88
N ALA A 36 2.26 6.27 5.03
CA ALA A 36 0.88 5.80 4.98
C ALA A 36 0.79 4.35 5.45
N THR A 37 -0.28 4.02 6.16
CA THR A 37 -0.59 2.65 6.53
C THR A 37 -2.10 2.46 6.61
N GLY A 38 -2.55 1.23 6.40
CA GLY A 38 -3.96 0.90 6.55
C GLY A 38 -4.20 -0.59 6.54
N PHE A 39 -5.42 -0.96 6.93
CA PHE A 39 -5.91 -2.33 7.00
C PHE A 39 -7.11 -2.53 6.06
N SER A 40 -7.23 -3.70 5.43
CA SER A 40 -8.33 -4.03 4.52
C SER A 40 -8.46 -2.98 3.39
N TRP A 41 -9.59 -2.31 3.23
CA TRP A 41 -9.76 -1.21 2.27
C TRP A 41 -8.75 -0.08 2.47
N GLY A 42 -8.37 0.23 3.71
CA GLY A 42 -7.31 1.20 4.00
C GLY A 42 -5.93 0.71 3.58
N ALA A 43 -5.71 -0.60 3.53
CA ALA A 43 -4.49 -1.20 2.98
C ALA A 43 -4.46 -1.04 1.46
N GLY A 44 -5.60 -1.27 0.79
CA GLY A 44 -5.76 -0.96 -0.64
C GLY A 44 -5.52 0.53 -0.94
N MET A 45 -6.00 1.43 -0.07
CA MET A 45 -5.72 2.86 -0.21
C MET A 45 -4.24 3.19 -0.01
N SER A 46 -3.60 2.57 0.99
CA SER A 46 -2.16 2.71 1.20
C SER A 46 -1.36 2.27 -0.03
N TYR A 47 -1.73 1.14 -0.65
CA TYR A 47 -1.16 0.69 -1.93
C TYR A 47 -1.41 1.68 -3.07
N ALA A 48 -2.60 2.28 -3.15
CA ALA A 48 -2.93 3.31 -4.14
C ALA A 48 -2.06 4.57 -3.98
N PHE A 49 -1.72 4.98 -2.75
CA PHE A 49 -0.74 6.05 -2.52
C PHE A 49 0.66 5.65 -2.99
N ALA A 50 1.09 4.41 -2.75
CA ALA A 50 2.38 3.93 -3.26
C ALA A 50 2.43 3.99 -4.80
N CYS A 51 1.32 3.70 -5.50
CA CYS A 51 1.27 3.71 -6.96
C CYS A 51 1.16 5.11 -7.59
N SER A 52 0.45 6.04 -6.94
CA SER A 52 0.10 7.34 -7.54
C SER A 52 0.74 8.56 -6.87
N GLN A 53 1.15 8.44 -5.61
CA GLN A 53 1.65 9.53 -4.78
C GLN A 53 2.97 9.15 -4.08
N ALA A 54 3.77 8.25 -4.65
CA ALA A 54 5.03 7.78 -4.04
C ALA A 54 5.93 8.93 -3.54
N LYS A 55 6.02 10.03 -4.30
CA LYS A 55 6.83 11.21 -3.95
C LYS A 55 6.35 11.98 -2.72
N TRP A 56 5.10 11.78 -2.29
CA TRP A 56 4.56 12.41 -1.09
C TRP A 56 4.91 11.67 0.20
N PHE A 57 5.24 10.39 0.12
CA PHE A 57 5.43 9.53 1.27
C PHE A 57 6.86 8.99 1.31
N LYS A 58 7.42 8.93 2.51
CA LYS A 58 8.68 8.24 2.77
C LYS A 58 8.54 6.73 2.66
N ALA A 59 7.42 6.19 3.16
CA ALA A 59 7.15 4.77 3.17
C ALA A 59 5.65 4.47 3.21
N VAL A 60 5.27 3.28 2.77
CA VAL A 60 3.92 2.74 2.85
C VAL A 60 3.95 1.35 3.49
N SER A 61 3.04 1.09 4.42
CA SER A 61 2.79 -0.25 4.97
C SER A 61 1.35 -0.69 4.68
N VAL A 62 1.21 -1.84 4.04
CA VAL A 62 -0.09 -2.42 3.65
C VAL A 62 -0.35 -3.60 4.58
N LEU A 63 -1.47 -3.56 5.31
CA LEU A 63 -1.86 -4.60 6.27
C LEU A 63 -3.08 -5.34 5.74
N THR A 64 -2.86 -6.46 5.04
CA THR A 64 -3.90 -7.27 4.41
C THR A 64 -4.76 -6.45 3.45
N GLY A 65 -4.25 -6.20 2.25
CA GLY A 65 -4.90 -5.37 1.23
C GLY A 65 -4.86 -5.99 -0.15
N GLY A 66 -5.64 -5.40 -1.05
CA GLY A 66 -5.64 -5.73 -2.47
C GLY A 66 -5.60 -4.47 -3.31
N VAL A 67 -5.41 -4.65 -4.62
CA VAL A 67 -5.63 -3.57 -5.57
C VAL A 67 -7.06 -3.05 -5.44
N ILE A 68 -7.19 -1.75 -5.27
CA ILE A 68 -8.44 -1.03 -5.48
C ILE A 68 -8.37 -0.36 -6.85
N SER A 69 -9.51 -0.24 -7.52
CA SER A 69 -9.58 0.01 -8.95
C SER A 69 -8.77 1.26 -9.38
N GLY A 70 -8.15 1.21 -10.57
CA GLY A 70 -7.47 2.38 -11.14
C GLY A 70 -6.14 2.78 -10.49
N TYR A 71 -5.57 1.93 -9.62
CA TYR A 71 -4.23 2.10 -9.04
C TYR A 71 -3.31 0.89 -9.28
N GLU A 72 -3.51 0.21 -10.40
CA GLU A 72 -2.68 -0.90 -10.87
C GLU A 72 -1.32 -0.43 -11.36
N ASP A 73 -1.24 0.81 -11.86
CA ASP A 73 -0.10 1.34 -12.62
C ASP A 73 0.67 2.42 -11.84
N GLY A 74 1.84 2.03 -11.33
CA GLY A 74 2.75 2.89 -10.59
C GLY A 74 4.15 2.28 -10.58
N HIS A 75 5.16 3.10 -10.88
CA HIS A 75 6.55 2.66 -11.06
C HIS A 75 7.56 3.52 -10.29
N ASP A 76 7.08 4.52 -9.56
CA ASP A 76 7.96 5.34 -8.72
C ASP A 76 8.44 4.49 -7.51
N PRO A 77 9.75 4.46 -7.21
CA PRO A 77 10.26 3.71 -6.08
C PRO A 77 9.83 4.33 -4.75
N ILE A 78 9.50 3.49 -3.78
CA ILE A 78 9.13 3.88 -2.41
C ILE A 78 9.45 2.72 -1.45
N ALA A 79 9.81 3.05 -0.21
CA ALA A 79 9.91 2.03 0.84
C ALA A 79 8.53 1.39 1.07
N TYR A 80 8.40 0.12 0.71
CA TYR A 80 7.14 -0.60 0.72
C TYR A 80 7.21 -1.78 1.69
N ARG A 81 6.16 -1.96 2.50
CA ARG A 81 6.01 -3.10 3.41
C ARG A 81 4.64 -3.74 3.25
N GLU A 82 4.60 -5.01 2.85
CA GLU A 82 3.40 -5.83 2.86
C GLU A 82 3.31 -6.62 4.17
N THR A 83 2.12 -6.79 4.73
CA THR A 83 1.83 -7.75 5.79
C THR A 83 0.55 -8.47 5.45
N HIS A 84 0.61 -9.80 5.33
CA HIS A 84 -0.53 -10.58 4.87
C HIS A 84 -0.64 -11.91 5.62
N GLY A 85 -1.88 -12.33 5.90
CA GLY A 85 -2.16 -13.62 6.52
C GLY A 85 -2.10 -14.78 5.52
N ILE A 86 -1.42 -15.86 5.85
CA ILE A 86 -1.34 -17.07 4.99
C ILE A 86 -2.66 -17.85 4.85
N ASN A 87 -3.58 -17.67 5.81
CA ASN A 87 -4.89 -18.31 5.89
C ASN A 87 -6.01 -17.26 5.81
N GLU A 88 -5.74 -16.12 5.20
CA GLU A 88 -6.71 -15.03 5.06
C GLU A 88 -7.78 -15.42 4.01
N PRO A 89 -9.08 -15.37 4.36
CA PRO A 89 -10.15 -15.89 3.50
C PRO A 89 -10.77 -14.87 2.53
N VAL A 90 -10.53 -13.56 2.67
CA VAL A 90 -11.17 -12.48 1.90
C VAL A 90 -10.27 -12.01 0.74
N VAL A 91 -9.03 -11.67 1.04
CA VAL A 91 -7.95 -11.34 0.12
C VAL A 91 -6.88 -12.43 0.24
N PRO A 92 -6.83 -13.43 -0.67
CA PRO A 92 -5.88 -14.54 -0.56
C PRO A 92 -4.41 -14.10 -0.50
N PHE A 93 -3.56 -14.88 0.20
CA PHE A 93 -2.12 -14.61 0.38
C PHE A 93 -1.39 -14.23 -0.92
N ASP A 94 -1.65 -14.95 -2.01
CA ASP A 94 -0.99 -14.72 -3.30
C ASP A 94 -1.28 -13.32 -3.87
N ARG A 95 -2.40 -12.68 -3.47
CA ARG A 95 -2.67 -11.29 -3.82
C ARG A 95 -1.73 -10.33 -3.12
N GLY A 96 -1.46 -10.52 -1.82
CA GLY A 96 -0.48 -9.72 -1.08
C GLY A 96 0.94 -9.92 -1.63
N VAL A 97 1.31 -11.16 -1.98
CA VAL A 97 2.58 -11.47 -2.66
C VAL A 97 2.70 -10.69 -3.97
N ALA A 98 1.65 -10.68 -4.80
CA ALA A 98 1.67 -9.94 -6.06
C ALA A 98 1.86 -8.41 -5.87
N LEU A 99 1.27 -7.82 -4.81
CA LEU A 99 1.51 -6.40 -4.49
C LEU A 99 2.96 -6.16 -4.07
N ALA A 100 3.52 -7.05 -3.24
CA ALA A 100 4.90 -6.96 -2.78
C ALA A 100 5.89 -7.14 -3.94
N ASP A 101 5.70 -8.16 -4.78
CA ASP A 101 6.55 -8.47 -5.94
C ASP A 101 6.68 -7.30 -6.90
N LYS A 102 5.59 -6.53 -7.10
CA LYS A 102 5.63 -5.29 -7.89
C LYS A 102 6.68 -4.32 -7.35
N PHE A 103 6.66 -4.02 -6.05
CA PHE A 103 7.61 -3.09 -5.45
C PHE A 103 9.01 -3.70 -5.26
N VAL A 104 9.13 -5.03 -5.16
CA VAL A 104 10.44 -5.68 -5.27
C VAL A 104 11.04 -5.43 -6.66
N GLY A 105 10.26 -5.62 -7.73
CA GLY A 105 10.69 -5.36 -9.10
C GLY A 105 10.98 -3.89 -9.43
N ILE A 106 10.29 -2.96 -8.76
CA ILE A 106 10.55 -1.51 -8.89
C ILE A 106 11.80 -1.09 -8.11
N ASN A 107 11.98 -1.60 -6.88
CA ASN A 107 13.02 -1.12 -5.96
C ASN A 107 14.36 -1.84 -6.11
N TYR A 108 14.40 -3.02 -6.73
CA TYR A 108 15.61 -3.86 -6.79
C TYR A 108 15.89 -4.38 -8.20
N TYR A 109 17.18 -4.46 -8.54
CA TYR A 109 17.66 -4.98 -9.83
C TYR A 109 17.63 -6.52 -9.92
N GLN A 110 17.71 -7.23 -8.78
CA GLN A 110 17.64 -8.69 -8.72
C GLN A 110 16.59 -9.10 -7.68
N PRO A 111 15.31 -9.17 -8.08
CA PRO A 111 14.24 -9.58 -7.18
C PRO A 111 14.41 -11.04 -6.73
N THR A 112 14.11 -11.31 -5.47
CA THR A 112 13.99 -12.67 -4.91
C THR A 112 12.53 -13.05 -4.78
N ASN A 113 12.21 -14.35 -4.86
CA ASN A 113 10.85 -14.83 -4.64
C ASN A 113 10.40 -14.62 -3.19
N ILE A 114 9.12 -14.27 -3.01
CA ILE A 114 8.46 -14.22 -1.70
C ILE A 114 7.80 -15.58 -1.47
N ASP A 115 8.46 -16.44 -0.71
CA ASP A 115 7.95 -17.77 -0.41
C ASP A 115 6.79 -17.74 0.59
N LYS A 116 5.82 -18.65 0.41
CA LYS A 116 4.75 -18.86 1.39
C LYS A 116 5.31 -19.60 2.61
N PRO A 117 5.23 -19.03 3.82
CA PRO A 117 5.68 -19.73 5.03
C PRO A 117 4.73 -20.87 5.41
N TRP A 118 5.22 -21.82 6.20
CA TRP A 118 4.42 -22.92 6.73
C TRP A 118 3.27 -22.41 7.62
N SER A 119 2.10 -23.04 7.55
CA SER A 119 0.99 -22.70 8.44
C SER A 119 1.31 -23.08 9.89
N GLY A 120 1.28 -22.08 10.78
CA GLY A 120 1.37 -22.32 12.22
C GLY A 120 0.32 -23.35 12.67
N ARG A 121 0.71 -24.22 13.62
CA ARG A 121 -0.24 -25.11 14.30
C ARG A 121 -0.97 -24.30 15.37
N VAL A 122 -2.30 -24.41 15.43
CA VAL A 122 -3.05 -23.97 16.62
C VAL A 122 -2.59 -24.84 17.77
N GLN A 123 -1.92 -24.25 18.77
CA GLN A 123 -1.67 -24.94 20.03
C GLN A 123 -2.99 -24.93 20.79
N THR A 124 -3.79 -25.98 20.62
CA THR A 124 -4.95 -26.24 21.46
C THR A 124 -4.43 -26.36 22.89
N ARG A 125 -4.74 -25.39 23.75
CA ARG A 125 -4.56 -25.52 25.19
C ARG A 125 -5.49 -26.59 25.73
#